data_AF-A0A6G5A4A5-F1
#
_entry.id   AF-A0A6G5A4A5-F1
#
_cell.length_a   1.000
_cell.length_b   1.000
_cell.length_c   1.000
_cell.angle_alpha   90.00
_cell.angle_beta   90.00
_cell.angle_gamma   90.00
#
_symmetry.space_group_name_H-M   'P 1'
#
loop_
_entity.id
_entity.type
_entity.pdbx_description
1 polymer ?
#
loop_
_entity_poly.entity_id
_entity_poly.type
_entity_poly.pdbx_seq_one_letter_code
_entity_poly.pdbx_strand_id
1 'polypeptide(L)'
;SFFAIIQVCRIYYFFVLSVYVPCSQASEQSCLCNRPMTVVFCGTCCCSFKGRVQRSCGEHPKVIHLMDTDKCPKCYSDNLI
;
A
#
# COMPACT_ATOMS: atom_id res chain seq x y z
N SER A 1 19.95 34.25 20.74
CA SER A 1 18.80 34.11 19.82
C SER A 1 18.70 32.77 19.08
N PHE A 2 19.55 31.76 19.38
CA PHE A 2 19.55 30.44 18.72
C PHE A 2 18.51 29.44 19.29
N PHE A 3 18.20 29.55 20.59
CA PHE A 3 17.29 28.62 21.28
C PHE A 3 15.83 28.70 20.80
N ALA A 4 15.37 29.85 20.30
CA ALA A 4 13.99 30.01 19.84
C ALA A 4 13.70 29.27 18.52
N ILE A 5 14.70 29.10 17.65
CA ILE A 5 14.53 28.46 16.32
C ILE A 5 14.35 26.94 16.47
N ILE A 6 15.06 26.31 17.41
CA ILE A 6 14.94 24.86 17.69
C ILE A 6 13.54 24.52 18.21
N GLN A 7 12.96 25.38 19.05
CA GLN A 7 11.61 25.20 19.59
C GLN A 7 10.55 25.21 18.47
N VAL A 8 10.66 26.15 17.52
CA VAL A 8 9.74 26.26 16.37
C VAL A 8 9.86 25.06 15.44
N CYS A 9 11.08 24.57 15.17
CA CYS A 9 11.30 23.39 14.32
C CYS A 9 10.72 22.10 14.94
N ARG A 10 10.83 21.91 16.27
CA ARG A 10 10.21 20.76 16.96
C ARG A 10 8.69 20.84 16.92
N ILE A 11 8.11 22.02 17.08
CA ILE A 11 6.67 22.24 16.95
C ILE A 11 6.22 21.94 15.51
N TYR A 12 6.98 22.38 14.50
CA TYR A 12 6.68 22.10 13.09
C TYR A 12 6.74 20.60 12.78
N TYR A 13 7.78 19.89 13.25
CA TYR A 13 7.89 18.44 13.05
C TYR A 13 6.80 17.65 13.79
N PHE A 14 6.46 18.06 15.01
CA PHE A 14 5.37 17.46 15.79
C PHE A 14 4.00 17.70 15.12
N PHE A 15 3.78 18.89 14.57
CA PHE A 15 2.55 19.22 13.85
C PHE A 15 2.43 18.46 12.52
N VAL A 16 3.54 18.30 11.76
CA VAL A 16 3.54 17.53 10.50
C VAL A 16 3.27 16.03 10.73
N LEU A 17 3.82 15.42 11.79
CA LEU A 17 3.51 14.03 12.16
C LEU A 17 2.05 13.83 12.62
N SER A 18 1.38 14.89 13.09
CA SER A 18 -0.02 14.85 13.52
C SER A 18 -1.00 15.01 12.34
N VAL A 19 -0.56 15.54 11.20
CA VAL A 19 -1.39 15.78 10.00
C VAL A 19 -1.32 14.62 9.00
N TYR A 20 -0.30 13.76 9.06
CA TYR A 20 -0.28 12.52 8.28
C TYR A 20 -1.11 11.42 8.96
N VAL A 21 -2.44 11.62 8.98
CA VAL A 21 -3.43 10.63 9.39
C VAL A 21 -4.11 10.07 8.15
N PRO A 22 -3.76 8.86 7.70
CA PRO A 22 -4.72 7.99 7.06
C PRO A 22 -5.45 7.17 8.14
N CYS A 23 -6.77 7.28 8.11
CA CYS A 23 -7.71 6.57 8.98
C CYS A 23 -7.67 5.06 8.72
N SER A 24 -7.24 4.28 9.72
CA SER A 24 -7.78 2.93 9.99
C SER A 24 -7.13 2.34 11.27
N GLN A 25 -7.52 2.86 12.44
CA GLN A 25 -7.46 2.07 13.69
C GLN A 25 -8.73 1.21 13.78
N ALA A 26 -8.89 0.29 12.82
CA ALA A 26 -9.82 -0.82 12.93
C ALA A 26 -8.93 -2.07 12.87
N SER A 27 -8.87 -2.81 13.98
CA SER A 27 -8.26 -4.14 14.12
C SER A 27 -7.20 -4.52 13.07
N GLU A 28 -5.91 -4.47 13.42
CA GLU A 28 -4.76 -4.91 12.59
C GLU A 28 -4.81 -6.38 12.11
N GLN A 29 -5.93 -7.08 12.29
CA GLN A 29 -6.07 -8.51 12.05
C GLN A 29 -6.81 -8.84 10.75
N SER A 30 -7.41 -7.87 10.04
CA SER A 30 -8.20 -8.17 8.81
C SER A 30 -7.98 -7.23 7.62
N CYS A 31 -7.24 -6.12 7.77
CA CYS A 31 -7.01 -5.19 6.68
C CYS A 31 -5.85 -5.67 5.79
N LEU A 32 -6.06 -5.66 4.48
CA LEU A 32 -5.06 -6.15 3.52
C LEU A 32 -4.67 -5.09 2.47
N CYS A 33 -4.98 -3.82 2.71
CA CYS A 33 -4.70 -2.72 1.77
C CYS A 33 -3.21 -2.35 1.74
N ASN A 34 -2.53 -2.35 2.91
CA ASN A 34 -1.12 -1.99 3.02
C ASN A 34 -0.15 -3.16 2.81
N ARG A 35 -0.53 -4.15 1.99
CA ARG A 35 0.35 -5.27 1.65
C ARG A 35 1.57 -4.78 0.83
N PRO A 36 2.81 -5.19 1.15
CA PRO A 36 3.98 -4.80 0.38
C PRO A 36 3.91 -5.32 -1.06
N MET A 37 4.57 -4.63 -1.99
CA MET A 37 4.76 -5.13 -3.35
C MET A 37 5.64 -6.38 -3.33
N THR A 38 5.24 -7.40 -4.08
CA THR A 38 5.91 -8.69 -4.15
C THR A 38 6.18 -9.07 -5.60
N VAL A 39 6.85 -10.20 -5.82
CA VAL A 39 7.01 -10.75 -7.17
C VAL A 39 5.84 -11.71 -7.39
N VAL A 40 5.04 -11.42 -8.41
CA VAL A 40 3.91 -12.25 -8.84
C VAL A 40 4.38 -13.16 -9.96
N PHE A 41 4.00 -14.43 -9.90
CA PHE A 41 4.34 -15.44 -10.88
C PHE A 41 3.09 -15.88 -11.66
N CYS A 42 3.16 -15.94 -12.99
CA CYS A 42 2.08 -16.47 -13.79
C CYS A 42 2.24 -17.98 -13.98
N GLY A 43 1.26 -18.76 -13.52
CA GLY A 43 1.24 -20.22 -13.69
C GLY A 43 1.03 -20.69 -15.13
N THR A 44 0.61 -19.82 -16.05
CA THR A 44 0.36 -20.16 -17.46
C THR A 44 1.58 -19.93 -18.35
N CYS A 45 2.21 -18.76 -18.28
CA CYS A 45 3.35 -18.40 -19.13
C CYS A 45 4.71 -18.43 -18.40
N CYS A 46 4.72 -18.85 -17.13
CA CYS A 46 5.91 -18.93 -16.27
C CYS A 46 6.71 -17.63 -16.14
N CYS A 47 6.08 -16.48 -16.40
CA CYS A 47 6.72 -15.18 -16.28
C CYS A 47 6.48 -14.61 -14.88
N SER A 48 7.53 -14.01 -14.31
CA SER A 48 7.45 -13.24 -13.08
C SER A 48 7.50 -11.74 -13.36
N PHE A 49 6.78 -10.95 -12.56
CA PHE A 49 6.80 -9.50 -12.62
C PHE A 49 6.66 -8.90 -11.21
N LYS A 50 7.18 -7.69 -11.03
CA LYS A 50 7.02 -6.96 -9.77
C LYS A 50 5.65 -6.31 -9.76
N GLY A 51 4.86 -6.59 -8.73
CA GLY A 51 3.52 -6.05 -8.61
C GLY A 51 2.80 -6.60 -7.38
N ARG A 52 1.47 -6.55 -7.44
CA ARG A 52 0.62 -7.15 -6.42
C ARG A 52 -0.63 -7.67 -7.08
N VAL A 53 -1.05 -8.87 -6.70
CA VAL A 53 -2.32 -9.45 -7.18
C VAL A 53 -3.47 -8.66 -6.58
N GLN A 54 -4.41 -8.22 -7.43
CA GLN A 54 -5.60 -7.51 -6.97
C GLN A 54 -6.40 -8.40 -6.03
N ARG A 55 -6.64 -7.91 -4.80
CA ARG A 55 -7.43 -8.62 -3.79
C ARG A 55 -8.36 -7.64 -3.11
N SER A 56 -9.66 -7.93 -3.16
CA SER A 56 -10.67 -7.16 -2.43
C SER A 56 -10.42 -7.25 -0.92
N CYS A 57 -10.34 -6.09 -0.27
CA CYS A 57 -10.29 -6.02 1.18
C CYS A 57 -11.71 -6.09 1.75
N GLY A 58 -11.95 -6.94 2.75
CA GLY A 58 -13.27 -7.06 3.39
C GLY A 58 -13.71 -5.79 4.12
N GLU A 59 -12.75 -5.06 4.68
CA GLU A 59 -12.99 -3.77 5.35
C GLU A 59 -13.16 -2.61 4.35
N HIS A 60 -12.48 -2.70 3.20
CA HIS A 60 -12.42 -1.64 2.21
C HIS A 60 -12.78 -2.17 0.81
N PRO A 61 -14.05 -2.53 0.57
CA PRO A 61 -14.47 -3.11 -0.70
C PRO A 61 -14.40 -2.12 -1.87
N LYS A 62 -14.40 -0.81 -1.58
CA LYS A 62 -14.35 0.27 -2.59
C LYS A 62 -12.93 0.77 -2.86
N VAL A 63 -11.93 0.28 -2.12
CA VAL A 63 -10.54 0.69 -2.32
C VAL A 63 -9.92 -0.22 -3.37
N ILE A 64 -9.65 0.35 -4.53
CA ILE A 64 -8.86 -0.26 -5.59
C ILE A 64 -7.49 0.42 -5.62
N HIS A 65 -6.43 -0.37 -5.72
CA HIS A 65 -5.08 0.16 -5.90
C HIS A 65 -4.73 0.14 -7.38
N LEU A 66 -4.36 1.29 -7.93
CA LEU A 66 -4.06 1.45 -9.37
C LEU A 66 -2.96 0.49 -9.87
N MET A 67 -2.05 0.09 -8.99
CA MET A 67 -0.90 -0.77 -9.32
C MET A 67 -1.17 -2.26 -9.09
N ASP A 68 -2.40 -2.62 -8.71
CA ASP A 68 -2.78 -4.02 -8.58
C ASP A 68 -3.12 -4.61 -9.94
N THR A 69 -2.74 -5.86 -10.14
CA THR A 69 -2.88 -6.57 -11.41
C THR A 69 -3.77 -7.79 -11.21
N ASP A 70 -4.83 -7.89 -12.00
CA ASP A 70 -5.76 -9.02 -12.05
C ASP A 70 -5.34 -10.06 -13.10
N LYS A 71 -4.61 -9.64 -14.14
CA LYS A 71 -4.21 -10.48 -15.27
C LYS A 71 -2.74 -10.36 -15.62
N CYS A 72 -2.14 -11.45 -16.08
CA CYS A 72 -0.76 -11.44 -16.52
C CYS A 72 -0.56 -10.43 -17.67
N PRO A 73 0.43 -9.52 -17.60
CA PRO A 73 0.68 -8.53 -18.66
C PRO A 73 1.18 -9.14 -19.98
N LYS A 74 1.60 -10.41 -19.97
CA LYS A 74 2.09 -11.12 -21.18
C LYS A 74 1.03 -11.99 -21.84
N CYS A 75 0.33 -12.80 -21.06
CA CYS A 75 -0.61 -13.79 -21.58
C CYS A 75 -2.08 -13.50 -21.23
N TYR A 76 -2.34 -12.46 -20.45
CA TYR A 76 -3.68 -12.06 -19.99
C TYR A 76 -4.45 -13.13 -19.20
N SER A 77 -3.75 -14.19 -18.77
CA SER A 77 -4.26 -15.20 -17.86
C SER A 77 -4.47 -14.62 -16.46
N ASP A 78 -5.53 -15.06 -15.80
CA ASP A 78 -5.89 -14.78 -14.42
C ASP A 78 -5.17 -15.69 -13.41
N ASN A 79 -4.36 -16.65 -13.89
CA ASN A 79 -3.58 -17.56 -13.05
C ASN A 79 -2.28 -16.90 -12.53
N LEU A 80 -2.44 -15.99 -11.56
CA LEU A 80 -1.36 -15.27 -10.87
C LEU A 80 -1.17 -15.80 -9.44
N ILE A 81 0.08 -16.09 -9.09
CA ILE A 81 0.52 -16.66 -7.80
C ILE A 81 1.45 -15.68 -7.09
#